data_AF-A0A929VEC1-F1
#
_entry.id   AF-A0A929VEC1-F1
#
_cell.length_a   1.000
_cell.length_b   1.000
_cell.length_c   1.000
_cell.angle_alpha   90.00
_cell.angle_beta   90.00
_cell.angle_gamma   90.00
#
_symmetry.space_group_name_H-M   'P 1'
#
loop_
_entity.id
_entity.type
_entity.pdbx_description
1 polymer ?
#
loop_
_entity_poly.entity_id
_entity_poly.type
_entity_poly.pdbx_seq_one_letter_code
_entity_poly.pdbx_strand_id
1 'polypeptide(L)'
;MSLFANLYVGNSGLTTSQNALNTTAHNMANVGTPGYTRQQITQATREYTTQSKDYRDSQWAQTGLGVFYNNCKQVRSVFLDQSFRLERGRSSF
;
A
#
# COMPACT_ATOMS: atom_id res chain seq x y z
N MET A 1 -17.30 -11.34 -18.28
CA MET A 1 -15.85 -11.39 -17.98
C MET A 1 -15.31 -12.75 -18.43
N SER A 2 -14.15 -12.79 -19.08
CA SER A 2 -13.51 -14.04 -19.52
C SER A 2 -12.81 -14.75 -18.34
N LEU A 3 -12.67 -16.08 -18.40
CA LEU A 3 -11.95 -16.89 -17.40
C LEU A 3 -10.55 -16.32 -17.11
N PHE A 4 -9.82 -15.92 -18.16
CA PHE A 4 -8.48 -15.35 -18.02
C PHE A 4 -8.47 -14.00 -17.28
N ALA A 5 -9.52 -13.19 -17.43
CA ALA A 5 -9.63 -11.92 -16.70
C ALA A 5 -9.81 -12.17 -15.20
N ASN A 6 -10.63 -13.15 -14.82
CA ASN A 6 -10.82 -13.54 -13.42
C ASN A 6 -9.55 -14.13 -12.81
N LEU A 7 -8.84 -14.99 -13.55
CA LEU A 7 -7.54 -15.53 -13.11
C LEU A 7 -6.50 -14.43 -12.92
N TYR A 8 -6.49 -13.41 -13.79
CA TYR A 8 -5.59 -12.27 -13.64
C TYR A 8 -5.88 -11.47 -12.37
N VAL A 9 -7.16 -11.22 -12.06
CA VAL A 9 -7.56 -10.55 -10.82
C VAL A 9 -7.12 -11.37 -9.60
N GLY A 10 -7.38 -12.68 -9.59
CA GLY A 10 -6.91 -13.57 -8.52
C GLY A 10 -5.39 -13.56 -8.36
N ASN A 11 -4.64 -13.68 -9.46
CA ASN A 11 -3.18 -13.61 -9.47
C ASN A 11 -2.67 -12.26 -8.94
N SER A 12 -3.34 -11.16 -9.28
CA SER A 12 -2.98 -9.83 -8.78
C SER A 12 -3.12 -9.72 -7.26
N GLY A 13 -4.14 -10.38 -6.69
CA GLY A 13 -4.35 -10.46 -5.24
C GLY A 13 -3.25 -11.27 -4.55
N LEU A 14 -2.94 -12.45 -5.09
CA LEU A 14 -1.90 -13.33 -4.56
C LEU A 14 -0.51 -12.66 -4.60
N THR A 15 -0.14 -12.10 -5.76
CA THR A 15 1.16 -11.42 -5.93
C THR A 15 1.29 -10.19 -5.04
N THR A 16 0.25 -9.37 -4.93
CA THR A 16 0.24 -8.19 -4.04
C THR A 16 0.35 -8.59 -2.57
N SER A 17 -0.32 -9.68 -2.16
CA SER A 17 -0.24 -10.22 -0.81
C SER A 17 1.15 -10.76 -0.50
N GLN A 18 1.76 -11.48 -1.44
CA GLN A 18 3.14 -11.97 -1.30
C GLN A 18 4.13 -10.82 -1.11
N ASN A 19 3.98 -9.73 -1.88
CA ASN A 19 4.83 -8.54 -1.73
C ASN A 19 4.63 -7.86 -0.37
N ALA A 20 3.40 -7.82 0.15
CA ALA A 20 3.13 -7.30 1.49
C ALA A 20 3.77 -8.15 2.59
N LEU A 21 3.75 -9.48 2.44
CA LEU A 21 4.45 -10.40 3.32
C LEU A 21 5.97 -10.19 3.27
N ASN A 22 6.54 -9.94 2.09
CA ASN A 22 7.97 -9.63 1.96
C ASN A 22 8.36 -8.36 2.74
N THR A 23 7.54 -7.30 2.69
CA THR A 23 7.80 -6.10 3.52
C THR A 23 7.67 -6.41 5.01
N THR A 24 6.73 -7.27 5.40
CA THR A 24 6.58 -7.72 6.80
C THR A 24 7.81 -8.51 7.26
N ALA A 25 8.30 -9.44 6.44
CA ALA A 25 9.52 -10.20 6.72
C ALA A 25 10.74 -9.29 6.82
N HIS A 26 10.89 -8.32 5.90
CA HIS A 26 11.94 -7.31 5.96
C HIS A 26 11.88 -6.49 7.25
N ASN A 27 10.69 -6.06 7.68
CA ASN A 27 10.52 -5.35 8.95
C ASN A 27 10.98 -6.22 10.13
N MET A 28 10.55 -7.48 10.18
CA MET A 28 10.91 -8.41 11.26
C MET A 28 12.42 -8.66 11.32
N ALA A 29 13.07 -8.84 10.17
CA ALA A 29 14.52 -9.04 10.08
C ALA A 29 15.32 -7.84 10.63
N ASN A 30 14.75 -6.63 10.60
CA ASN A 30 15.43 -5.40 11.01
C ASN A 30 14.95 -4.84 12.36
N VAL A 31 14.15 -5.59 13.14
CA VAL A 31 13.65 -5.13 14.45
C VAL A 31 14.78 -4.75 15.41
N GLY A 32 15.92 -5.46 15.37
CA GLY A 32 17.07 -5.20 16.22
C GLY A 32 18.05 -4.14 15.70
N THR A 33 17.84 -3.62 14.49
CA THR A 33 18.78 -2.69 13.85
C THR A 33 18.58 -1.28 14.41
N PRO A 34 19.59 -0.68 15.09
CA PRO A 34 19.46 0.66 15.63
C PRO A 34 19.13 1.70 14.54
N GLY A 35 18.13 2.53 14.78
CA GLY A 35 17.68 3.55 13.83
C GLY A 35 16.78 3.03 12.69
N TYR A 36 16.47 1.73 12.63
CA TYR A 36 15.55 1.20 11.64
C TYR A 36 14.12 1.72 11.87
N THR A 37 13.49 2.20 10.79
CA THR A 37 12.08 2.61 10.79
C THR A 37 11.28 1.63 9.96
N ARG A 38 10.24 1.03 10.56
CA ARG A 38 9.40 0.05 9.88
C ARG A 38 8.70 0.66 8.65
N GLN A 39 8.55 -0.16 7.63
CA GLN A 39 7.84 0.16 6.40
C GLN A 39 6.43 -0.41 6.43
N GLN A 40 5.44 0.38 6.03
CA GLN A 40 4.04 -0.04 5.88
C GLN A 40 3.60 0.14 4.43
N ILE A 41 2.96 -0.90 3.94
CA ILE A 41 2.50 -0.99 2.56
C ILE A 41 1.06 -0.52 2.47
N THR A 42 0.71 0.08 1.34
CA THR A 42 -0.68 0.38 0.98
C THR A 42 -1.02 -0.36 -0.30
N GLN A 43 -2.23 -0.92 -0.36
CA GLN A 43 -2.77 -1.57 -1.55
C GLN A 43 -3.83 -0.66 -2.16
N ALA A 44 -3.92 -0.67 -3.49
CA ALA A 44 -4.96 0.08 -4.20
C ALA A 44 -5.55 -0.78 -5.32
N THR A 45 -6.78 -0.45 -5.69
CA THR A 45 -7.45 -1.08 -6.84
C THR A 45 -6.92 -0.47 -8.13
N ARG A 46 -6.68 -1.30 -9.14
CA ARG A 46 -6.41 -0.81 -10.50
C ARG A 46 -7.61 -0.05 -11.05
N GLU A 47 -7.36 0.79 -12.05
CA GLU A 47 -8.41 1.50 -12.77
C GLU A 47 -9.44 0.52 -13.37
N TYR A 48 -10.68 0.96 -13.43
CA TYR A 48 -11.80 0.13 -13.83
C TYR A 48 -12.01 0.28 -15.33
N THR A 49 -12.30 -0.81 -16.04
CA THR A 49 -12.76 -0.73 -17.43
C THR A 49 -14.24 -0.44 -17.44
N THR A 50 -14.65 0.63 -18.10
CA THR A 50 -16.07 0.98 -18.22
C THR A 50 -16.65 0.40 -19.50
N GLN A 51 -17.67 -0.44 -19.35
CA GLN A 51 -18.33 -1.14 -20.46
C GLN A 51 -19.49 -0.35 -21.02
N SER A 52 -20.25 0.33 -20.16
CA SER A 52 -21.36 1.20 -20.56
C SER A 52 -21.52 2.35 -19.58
N LYS A 53 -21.93 3.50 -20.10
CA LYS A 53 -22.40 4.65 -19.36
C LYS A 53 -23.73 5.09 -19.98
N ASP A 54 -24.83 4.70 -19.35
CA ASP A 54 -26.15 5.24 -19.70
C ASP A 54 -26.54 6.27 -18.64
N TYR A 55 -27.13 7.39 -19.08
CA TYR A 55 -27.62 8.44 -18.18
C TYR A 55 -28.89 8.00 -17.45
N ARG A 56 -29.61 7.02 -17.99
CA ARG A 56 -30.83 6.44 -17.40
C ARG A 56 -30.52 5.45 -16.28
N ASP A 57 -29.29 4.91 -16.27
CA ASP A 57 -28.83 3.99 -15.24
C ASP A 57 -28.19 4.77 -14.09
N SER A 58 -28.52 4.40 -12.86
CA SER A 58 -27.96 5.03 -11.66
C SER A 58 -26.46 4.74 -11.46
N GLN A 59 -25.89 3.80 -12.20
CA GLN A 59 -24.50 3.35 -12.05
C GLN A 59 -23.88 2.99 -13.40
N TRP A 60 -22.58 3.24 -13.53
CA TRP A 60 -21.83 2.81 -14.71
C TRP A 60 -21.58 1.30 -14.65
N ALA A 61 -21.71 0.63 -15.79
CA ALA A 61 -21.33 -0.77 -15.91
C ALA A 61 -19.80 -0.86 -15.99
N GLN A 62 -19.15 -1.22 -14.89
CA GLN A 62 -17.69 -1.26 -14.78
C GLN A 62 -17.17 -2.63 -14.36
N THR A 63 -15.97 -2.96 -14.84
CA THR A 63 -15.23 -4.17 -14.47
C THR A 63 -13.94 -3.78 -13.76
N GLY A 64 -13.73 -4.30 -12.55
CA GLY A 64 -12.50 -4.09 -11.79
C GLY A 64 -11.35 -4.95 -12.32
N LEU A 65 -10.14 -4.39 -12.34
CA LEU A 65 -8.92 -5.04 -12.88
C LEU A 65 -7.97 -5.59 -11.79
N GLY A 66 -8.48 -5.73 -10.56
CA GLY A 66 -7.75 -6.29 -9.42
C GLY A 66 -6.96 -5.26 -8.63
N VAL A 67 -5.98 -5.74 -7.86
CA VAL A 67 -5.26 -4.95 -6.84
C VAL A 67 -3.76 -4.90 -7.13
N PHE A 68 -3.10 -3.84 -6.67
CA PHE A 68 -1.65 -3.71 -6.76
C PHE A 68 -1.04 -3.09 -5.50
N TYR A 69 0.26 -3.27 -5.35
CA TYR A 69 1.07 -2.64 -4.32
C TYR A 69 1.25 -1.16 -4.67
N ASN A 70 0.61 -0.26 -3.93
CA ASN A 70 0.52 1.16 -4.29
C ASN A 70 1.73 1.95 -3.82
N ASN A 71 2.02 1.92 -2.53
CA ASN A 71 3.10 2.69 -1.95
C ASN A 71 3.64 2.05 -0.68
N CYS A 72 4.93 2.30 -0.41
CA CYS A 72 5.60 1.96 0.83
C CYS A 72 5.90 3.26 1.60
N LYS A 73 5.35 3.37 2.82
CA LYS A 73 5.60 4.52 3.70
C LYS A 73 6.30 4.08 4.97
N GLN A 74 7.19 4.92 5.48
CA GLN A 74 7.76 4.72 6.81
C GLN A 74 6.73 5.04 7.89
N VAL A 75 6.66 4.21 8.94
CA VAL A 75 5.81 4.48 10.10
C VAL A 75 6.69 5.01 11.22
N ARG A 76 6.62 6.32 11.44
CA ARG A 76 7.31 7.04 12.52
C ARG A 76 6.29 7.55 13.52
N SER A 77 6.68 7.62 14.78
CA SER A 77 5.87 8.28 15.81
C SER A 77 6.10 9.79 15.73
N VAL A 78 5.03 10.54 15.46
CA VAL A 78 5.09 12.01 15.35
C VAL A 78 5.54 12.65 16.66
N PHE A 79 5.07 12.13 17.80
CA PHE A 79 5.45 12.62 19.12
C PHE A 79 6.96 12.46 19.38
N LEU A 80 7.49 11.25 19.14
CA LEU A 80 8.93 10.98 19.29
C LEU A 80 9.78 11.81 18.33
N ASP A 81 9.35 11.95 17.07
CA ASP A 81 10.06 12.77 16.08
C ASP A 81 10.05 14.27 16.48
N GLN A 82 8.95 14.79 17.04
CA GLN A 82 8.88 16.18 17.53
C GLN A 82 9.79 16.40 18.74
N SER A 83 9.73 15.54 19.75
CA SER A 83 10.59 15.63 20.94
C SER A 83 12.08 15.54 20.56
N PHE A 84 12.45 14.59 19.68
CA PHE A 84 13.81 14.46 19.20
C PHE A 84 14.30 15.71 18.46
N ARG A 85 13.46 16.34 17.63
CA ARG A 85 13.81 17.59 16.92
C ARG A 85 13.95 18.77 17.88
N LEU A 86 13.11 18.87 18.90
CA LEU A 86 13.21 19.92 19.93
C LEU A 86 14.49 19.77 20.75
N GLU A 87 14.82 18.55 21.18
CA GLU A 87 16.03 18.28 21.96
C GLU A 87 17.29 18.52 21.12
N ARG A 88 17.37 17.98 19.89
CA ARG A 88 18.50 18.25 18.99
C ARG A 88 18.63 19.72 18.60
N GLY A 89 17.52 20.43 18.40
CA GLY A 89 17.54 21.86 18.09
C GLY A 89 18.14 22.70 19.21
N ARG A 90 17.95 22.28 20.47
CA ARG A 90 18.51 22.95 21.66
C ARG A 90 19.99 22.64 21.90
N SER A 91 20.50 21.50 21.44
CA SER A 91 21.93 21.14 21.55
C SER A 91 22.84 21.85 20.53
N SER A 92 22.29 22.66 19.61
CA SER A 92 23.05 23.40 18.59
C SER A 92 23.43 24.83 19.01
N PHE A 93 23.25 25.18 20.29
CA PHE A 93 23.67 26.44 20.91
C PHE A 93 24.56 26.16 22.12
#